data_AF-A0A957QBN7-F1
#
_entry.id   AF-A0A957QBN7-F1
#
_cell.length_a   1.000
_cell.length_b   1.000
_cell.length_c   1.000
_cell.angle_alpha   90.00
_cell.angle_beta   90.00
_cell.angle_gamma   90.00
#
_symmetry.space_group_name_H-M   'P 1'
#
loop_
_entity.id
_entity.type
_entity.pdbx_description
1 polymer ?
#
loop_
_entity_poly.entity_id
_entity_poly.type
_entity_poly.pdbx_seq_one_letter_code
_entity_poly.pdbx_strand_id
1 'polypeptide(L)'
;MSSIYAQLAQAIASDELVAVATVLSGPRTGQKILVRADGSATGSLGDAALDAEVIERTQQAMQRQQCDRFTLSTPTEASPGELFVDVHVPPPTLIIVGAVHIAIPLVTFAKTLGFRTIVFDARAAFATQERFAHADELVIGWPADRMAERRLNETTYVVTLTHDDKLDNPALVVALNHPVRYVGALGSRRTHAKRVAALKEDGLTDAQIARIHAPIGLDLGGRSPEEIALAILAEIVTVKNGGAKRR
;
A
#
# COMPACT_ATOMS: atom_id res chain seq x y z
N MET A 1 21.51 3.64 23.01
CA MET A 1 20.70 3.04 21.93
C MET A 1 19.26 2.96 22.41
N SER A 2 18.30 3.43 21.62
CA SER A 2 16.87 3.33 21.96
C SER A 2 16.43 1.87 21.96
N SER A 3 15.64 1.44 22.96
CA SER A 3 15.18 0.06 23.05
C SER A 3 14.31 -0.32 21.85
N ILE A 4 14.23 -1.61 21.51
CA ILE A 4 13.35 -2.10 20.44
C ILE A 4 11.90 -1.63 20.64
N TYR A 5 11.41 -1.63 21.88
CA TYR A 5 10.05 -1.18 22.19
C TYR A 5 9.84 0.32 21.98
N ALA A 6 10.83 1.15 22.29
CA ALA A 6 10.75 2.59 22.04
C ALA A 6 10.75 2.88 20.52
N GLN A 7 11.55 2.14 19.75
CA GLN A 7 11.54 2.25 18.28
C GLN A 7 10.23 1.75 17.67
N LEU A 8 9.67 0.64 18.18
CA LEU A 8 8.37 0.14 17.77
C LEU A 8 7.27 1.17 18.03
N ALA A 9 7.21 1.73 19.24
CA ALA A 9 6.23 2.75 19.60
C ALA A 9 6.33 3.99 18.70
N GLN A 10 7.56 4.42 18.37
CA GLN A 10 7.78 5.55 17.47
C GLN A 10 7.30 5.26 16.04
N ALA A 11 7.58 4.07 15.52
CA ALA A 11 7.13 3.64 14.19
C ALA A 11 5.60 3.58 14.11
N ILE A 12 4.94 3.00 15.12
CA ILE A 12 3.47 2.98 15.22
C ILE A 12 2.90 4.40 15.27
N ALA A 13 3.47 5.29 16.08
CA ALA A 13 3.01 6.67 16.19
C ALA A 13 3.23 7.50 14.92
N SER A 14 4.11 7.05 14.02
CA SER A 14 4.45 7.72 12.76
C SER A 14 3.80 7.04 11.54
N ASP A 15 2.80 6.17 11.78
CA ASP A 15 2.11 5.38 10.75
C ASP A 15 3.07 4.63 9.82
N GLU A 16 4.12 4.01 10.39
CA GLU A 16 5.10 3.23 9.65
C GLU A 16 4.79 1.73 9.72
N LEU A 17 4.93 1.05 8.57
CA LEU A 17 4.92 -0.42 8.55
C LEU A 17 6.21 -0.94 9.21
N VAL A 18 6.04 -1.67 10.31
CA VAL A 18 7.13 -2.22 11.12
C VAL A 18 6.76 -3.59 11.62
N ALA A 19 7.74 -4.46 11.81
CA ALA A 19 7.52 -5.77 12.41
C ALA A 19 8.57 -6.09 13.48
N VAL A 20 8.19 -6.94 14.43
CA VAL A 20 9.10 -7.49 15.43
C VAL A 20 9.07 -9.01 15.36
N ALA A 21 10.21 -9.57 14.99
CA ALA A 21 10.50 -10.98 15.12
C ALA A 21 10.89 -11.28 16.57
N THR A 22 10.24 -12.25 17.22
CA THR A 22 10.59 -12.73 18.56
C THR A 22 10.78 -14.24 18.55
N VAL A 23 11.91 -14.69 19.10
CA VAL A 23 12.14 -16.13 19.35
C VAL A 23 11.30 -16.57 20.54
N LEU A 24 10.42 -17.54 20.32
CA LEU A 24 9.49 -18.10 21.29
C LEU A 24 10.06 -19.31 22.04
N SER A 25 10.97 -20.06 21.42
CA SER A 25 11.55 -21.28 21.99
C SER A 25 12.98 -21.54 21.50
N GLY A 26 13.71 -22.38 22.22
CA GLY A 26 15.11 -22.72 21.93
C GLY A 26 16.12 -21.83 22.68
N PRO A 27 17.42 -21.95 22.38
CA PRO A 27 18.50 -21.30 23.14
C PRO A 27 18.48 -19.76 23.06
N ARG A 28 17.77 -19.21 22.07
CA ARG A 28 17.65 -17.77 21.81
C ARG A 28 16.33 -17.16 22.29
N THR A 29 15.56 -17.88 23.11
CA THR A 29 14.24 -17.46 23.57
C THR A 29 14.25 -16.03 24.13
N GLY A 30 13.30 -15.21 23.67
CA GLY A 30 13.13 -13.82 24.09
C GLY A 30 13.90 -12.81 23.24
N GLN A 31 14.94 -13.23 22.50
CA GLN A 31 15.67 -12.36 21.57
C GLN A 31 14.75 -11.86 20.45
N LYS A 32 15.04 -10.65 19.96
CA LYS A 32 14.19 -9.93 19.01
C LYS A 32 14.98 -9.24 17.93
N ILE A 33 14.35 -9.13 16.77
CA ILE A 33 14.78 -8.24 15.69
C ILE A 33 13.57 -7.41 15.26
N LEU A 34 13.70 -6.09 15.34
CA LEU A 34 12.76 -5.15 14.74
C LEU A 34 13.19 -4.91 13.30
N VAL A 35 12.25 -4.98 12.36
CA VAL A 35 12.49 -4.81 10.91
C VAL A 35 11.55 -3.73 10.37
N ARG A 36 12.09 -2.83 9.54
CA ARG A 36 11.34 -1.78 8.83
C ARG A 36 11.17 -2.14 7.35
N ALA A 37 10.25 -1.44 6.68
CA ALA A 37 9.95 -1.68 5.27
C ALA A 37 11.15 -1.48 4.32
N ASP A 38 12.08 -0.57 4.67
CA ASP A 38 13.33 -0.34 3.94
C ASP A 38 14.39 -1.44 4.15
N GLY A 39 14.09 -2.45 4.98
CA GLY A 39 14.99 -3.53 5.35
C GLY A 39 15.98 -3.20 6.47
N SER A 40 15.97 -1.98 7.00
CA SER A 40 16.73 -1.67 8.20
C SER A 40 16.21 -2.47 9.39
N ALA A 41 17.14 -2.99 10.19
CA ALA A 41 16.83 -3.85 11.31
C ALA A 41 17.56 -3.41 12.60
N THR A 42 16.98 -3.74 13.75
CA THR A 42 17.61 -3.52 15.06
C THR A 42 17.37 -4.70 15.97
N GLY A 43 18.44 -5.14 16.64
CA GLY A 43 18.47 -6.39 17.39
C GLY A 43 19.33 -7.43 16.68
N SER A 44 19.57 -8.55 17.34
CA SER A 44 20.37 -9.65 16.80
C SER A 44 20.05 -10.91 17.59
N LEU A 45 20.16 -12.04 16.90
CA LEU A 45 20.12 -13.39 17.44
C LEU A 45 21.53 -13.93 17.77
N GLY A 46 22.56 -13.08 17.64
CA GLY A 46 23.95 -13.43 17.91
C GLY A 46 24.61 -14.26 16.81
N ASP A 47 23.95 -14.44 15.66
CA ASP A 47 24.47 -15.10 14.47
C ASP A 47 24.02 -14.32 13.23
N ALA A 48 24.97 -13.88 12.40
CA ALA A 48 24.69 -13.00 11.27
C ALA A 48 23.92 -13.70 10.14
N ALA A 49 24.11 -15.00 9.94
CA ALA A 49 23.36 -15.74 8.92
C ALA A 49 21.91 -15.94 9.35
N LEU A 50 21.70 -16.25 10.63
CA LEU A 50 20.36 -16.35 11.21
C LEU A 50 19.64 -15.00 11.24
N ASP A 51 20.35 -13.91 11.56
CA ASP A 51 19.81 -12.55 11.50
C ASP A 51 19.31 -12.21 10.10
N ALA A 52 20.11 -12.52 9.06
CA ALA A 52 19.73 -12.28 7.67
C ALA A 52 18.49 -13.09 7.26
N GLU A 53 18.42 -14.38 7.62
CA GLU A 53 17.25 -15.22 7.36
C GLU A 53 15.99 -14.65 8.05
N VAL A 54 16.09 -14.28 9.32
CA VAL A 54 14.97 -13.72 10.08
C VAL A 54 14.50 -12.40 9.49
N ILE A 55 15.42 -11.53 9.08
CA ILE A 55 15.08 -10.26 8.43
C ILE A 55 14.33 -10.52 7.12
N GLU A 56 14.84 -11.40 6.26
CA GLU A 56 14.20 -11.73 4.98
C GLU A 56 12.79 -12.29 5.19
N ARG A 57 12.64 -13.27 6.07
CA ARG A 57 11.33 -13.91 6.37
C ARG A 57 10.37 -12.91 7.01
N THR A 58 10.87 -12.00 7.84
CA THR A 58 10.07 -10.89 8.40
C THR A 58 9.61 -9.94 7.30
N GLN A 59 10.47 -9.57 6.36
CA GLN A 59 10.09 -8.74 5.21
C GLN A 59 9.02 -9.42 4.35
N GLN A 60 9.10 -10.74 4.14
CA GLN A 60 8.07 -11.50 3.42
C GLN A 60 6.70 -11.42 4.14
N ALA A 61 6.68 -11.52 5.47
CA ALA A 61 5.46 -11.33 6.28
C ALA A 61 4.94 -9.88 6.18
N MET A 62 5.84 -8.89 6.22
CA MET A 62 5.50 -7.46 6.05
C MET A 62 4.92 -7.15 4.66
N GLN A 63 5.44 -7.75 3.58
CA GLN A 63 4.88 -7.61 2.23
C GLN A 63 3.43 -8.09 2.17
N ARG A 64 3.12 -9.19 2.88
CA ARG A 64 1.75 -9.70 3.02
C ARG A 64 0.90 -8.87 3.98
N GLN A 65 1.53 -8.05 4.84
CA GLN A 65 0.89 -7.32 5.95
C GLN A 65 0.16 -8.26 6.91
N GLN A 66 0.77 -9.41 7.22
CA GLN A 66 0.22 -10.44 8.08
C GLN A 66 1.28 -10.93 9.05
N CYS A 67 0.91 -11.15 10.30
CA CYS A 67 1.77 -11.84 11.25
C CYS A 67 2.01 -13.28 10.80
N ASP A 68 3.19 -13.81 11.09
CA ASP A 68 3.59 -15.14 10.64
C ASP A 68 4.38 -15.87 11.74
N ARG A 69 4.49 -17.19 11.62
CA ARG A 69 5.29 -18.04 12.50
C ARG A 69 6.11 -19.00 11.66
N PHE A 70 7.38 -19.13 11.98
CA PHE A 70 8.23 -20.10 11.32
C PHE A 70 9.27 -20.72 12.24
N THR A 71 9.75 -21.88 11.83
CA THR A 71 10.79 -22.64 12.52
C THR A 71 12.16 -22.11 12.14
N LEU A 72 13.01 -21.89 13.15
CA LEU A 72 14.43 -21.60 13.01
C LEU A 72 15.21 -22.88 13.26
N SER A 73 15.90 -23.37 12.24
CA SER A 73 16.75 -24.56 12.36
C SER A 73 18.19 -24.16 12.09
N THR A 74 19.06 -24.30 13.07
CA THR A 74 20.51 -24.15 12.86
C THR A 74 21.17 -25.53 12.87
N PRO A 75 22.17 -25.80 12.02
CA PRO A 75 22.86 -27.10 12.00
C PRO A 75 23.51 -27.48 13.34
N THR A 76 23.79 -26.47 14.17
CA THR A 76 24.50 -26.58 15.45
C THR A 76 23.58 -26.82 16.65
N GLU A 77 22.26 -26.67 16.50
CA GLU A 77 21.33 -26.77 17.62
C GLU A 77 20.52 -28.06 17.59
N ALA A 78 20.43 -28.71 18.75
CA ALA A 78 19.76 -30.00 18.88
C ALA A 78 18.24 -29.92 18.75
N SER A 79 17.64 -28.73 18.91
CA SER A 79 16.20 -28.52 18.79
C SER A 79 15.94 -27.24 18.00
N PRO A 80 15.02 -27.28 17.02
CA PRO A 80 14.66 -26.09 16.28
C PRO A 80 13.96 -25.07 17.20
N GLY A 81 14.31 -23.81 17.04
CA GLY A 81 13.60 -22.70 17.67
C GLY A 81 12.33 -22.35 16.90
N GLU A 82 11.39 -21.69 17.57
CA GLU A 82 10.24 -21.08 16.91
C GLU A 82 10.32 -19.57 16.97
N LEU A 83 9.97 -18.92 15.88
CA LEU A 83 9.92 -17.47 15.76
C LEU A 83 8.50 -17.03 15.41
N PHE A 84 8.03 -15.97 16.08
CA PHE A 84 6.83 -15.25 15.71
C PHE A 84 7.18 -13.86 15.20
N VAL A 85 6.58 -13.49 14.08
CA VAL A 85 6.69 -12.17 13.47
C VAL A 85 5.39 -11.41 13.74
N ASP A 86 5.47 -10.39 14.56
CA ASP A 86 4.37 -9.47 14.84
C ASP A 86 4.45 -8.27 13.89
N VAL A 87 3.53 -8.16 12.93
CA VAL A 87 3.52 -7.10 11.91
C VAL A 87 2.51 -6.02 12.32
N HIS A 88 3.00 -4.80 12.53
CA HIS A 88 2.18 -3.64 12.83
C HIS A 88 1.93 -2.84 11.55
N VAL A 89 0.69 -2.92 11.06
CA VAL A 89 0.26 -2.28 9.82
C VAL A 89 -0.50 -0.98 10.16
N PRO A 90 -0.06 0.18 9.65
CA PRO A 90 -0.80 1.42 9.86
C PRO A 90 -2.12 1.42 9.07
N PRO A 91 -3.09 2.28 9.42
CA PRO A 91 -4.33 2.42 8.65
C PRO A 91 -4.05 2.70 7.16
N PRO A 92 -4.67 1.95 6.22
CA PRO A 92 -4.38 2.13 4.81
C PRO A 92 -4.90 3.48 4.32
N THR A 93 -4.15 4.13 3.43
CA THR A 93 -4.54 5.41 2.82
C THR A 93 -4.93 5.21 1.37
N LEU A 94 -6.14 5.62 0.99
CA LEU A 94 -6.62 5.67 -0.39
C LEU A 94 -6.56 7.10 -0.91
N ILE A 95 -5.64 7.33 -1.85
CA ILE A 95 -5.51 8.55 -2.64
C ILE A 95 -6.37 8.42 -3.89
N ILE A 96 -7.26 9.39 -4.09
CA ILE A 96 -8.20 9.44 -5.21
C ILE A 96 -7.91 10.68 -6.02
N VAL A 97 -7.41 10.49 -7.24
CA VAL A 97 -7.16 11.57 -8.19
C VAL A 97 -8.41 11.76 -9.03
N GLY A 98 -9.03 12.92 -8.88
CA GLY A 98 -10.27 13.33 -9.55
C GLY A 98 -11.49 13.28 -8.66
N ALA A 99 -12.08 14.46 -8.40
CA ALA A 99 -13.32 14.64 -7.65
C ALA A 99 -14.58 14.44 -8.54
N VAL A 100 -14.59 13.33 -9.27
CA VAL A 100 -15.67 12.93 -10.21
C VAL A 100 -16.80 12.18 -9.49
N HIS A 101 -17.88 11.85 -10.19
CA HIS A 101 -19.05 11.18 -9.58
C HIS A 101 -18.73 9.80 -8.98
N ILE A 102 -17.81 9.03 -9.59
CA ILE A 102 -17.37 7.72 -9.06
C ILE A 102 -16.63 7.88 -7.72
N ALA A 103 -15.91 8.99 -7.51
CA ALA A 103 -15.13 9.20 -6.30
C ALA A 103 -16.01 9.33 -5.05
N ILE A 104 -17.25 9.82 -5.17
CA ILE A 104 -18.17 10.06 -4.04
C ILE A 104 -18.53 8.75 -3.31
N PRO A 105 -19.13 7.73 -3.98
CA PRO A 105 -19.39 6.44 -3.35
C PRO A 105 -18.08 5.72 -2.98
N LEU A 106 -17.01 5.87 -3.77
CA LEU A 106 -15.72 5.24 -3.46
C LEU A 106 -15.16 5.72 -2.12
N VAL A 107 -15.15 7.02 -1.86
CA VAL A 107 -14.76 7.60 -0.56
C VAL A 107 -15.61 7.02 0.56
N THR A 108 -16.93 6.98 0.37
CA THR A 108 -17.87 6.47 1.38
C THR A 108 -17.56 5.01 1.73
N PHE A 109 -17.45 4.14 0.73
CA PHE A 109 -17.17 2.73 0.95
C PHE A 109 -15.77 2.51 1.55
N ALA A 110 -14.76 3.25 1.07
CA ALA A 110 -13.40 3.14 1.59
C ALA A 110 -13.34 3.55 3.07
N LYS A 111 -14.03 4.63 3.45
CA LYS A 111 -14.15 5.07 4.85
C LYS A 111 -14.79 3.98 5.73
N THR A 112 -15.86 3.33 5.25
CA THR A 112 -16.48 2.20 5.95
C THR A 112 -15.52 1.03 6.18
N LEU A 113 -14.59 0.77 5.25
CA LEU A 113 -13.58 -0.28 5.38
C LEU A 113 -12.30 0.16 6.13
N GLY A 114 -12.32 1.33 6.77
CA GLY A 114 -11.23 1.83 7.60
C GLY A 114 -10.06 2.43 6.81
N PHE A 115 -10.26 2.81 5.54
CA PHE A 115 -9.27 3.59 4.82
C PHE A 115 -9.34 5.07 5.25
N ARG A 116 -8.17 5.68 5.39
CA ARG A 116 -8.05 7.14 5.32
C ARG A 116 -8.17 7.56 3.85
N THR A 117 -9.01 8.53 3.54
CA THR A 117 -9.33 8.93 2.16
C THR A 117 -8.87 10.35 1.87
N ILE A 118 -8.12 10.52 0.78
CA ILE A 118 -7.63 11.83 0.34
C ILE A 118 -8.04 12.01 -1.12
N VAL A 119 -8.83 13.05 -1.41
CA VAL A 119 -9.28 13.37 -2.78
C VAL A 119 -8.52 14.57 -3.30
N PHE A 120 -7.85 14.40 -4.45
CA PHE A 120 -7.15 15.47 -5.16
C PHE A 120 -7.92 15.88 -6.40
N ASP A 121 -8.12 17.17 -6.61
CA ASP A 121 -8.58 17.72 -7.89
C ASP A 121 -8.04 19.13 -8.10
N ALA A 122 -7.62 19.47 -9.32
CA ALA A 122 -7.16 20.82 -9.63
C ALA A 122 -8.31 21.85 -9.64
N ARG A 123 -9.56 21.38 -9.75
CA ARG A 123 -10.75 22.22 -9.90
C ARG A 123 -11.50 22.29 -8.58
N ALA A 124 -11.39 23.44 -7.90
CA ALA A 124 -12.01 23.69 -6.61
C ALA A 124 -13.53 23.41 -6.57
N ALA A 125 -14.24 23.66 -7.67
CA ALA A 125 -15.68 23.42 -7.76
C ALA A 125 -16.08 21.94 -7.61
N PHE A 126 -15.16 21.00 -7.81
CA PHE A 126 -15.45 19.57 -7.74
C PHE A 126 -15.18 18.99 -6.34
N ALA A 127 -14.06 19.34 -5.70
CA ALA A 127 -13.68 18.78 -4.40
C ALA A 127 -14.23 19.60 -3.22
N THR A 128 -15.55 19.56 -3.04
CA THR A 128 -16.27 20.28 -1.97
C THR A 128 -16.74 19.35 -0.87
N GLN A 129 -16.79 19.83 0.38
CA GLN A 129 -17.26 19.05 1.53
C GLN A 129 -18.70 18.52 1.38
N GLU A 130 -19.58 19.29 0.74
CA GLU A 130 -20.97 18.88 0.48
C GLU A 130 -21.05 17.59 -0.36
N ARG A 131 -20.22 17.50 -1.40
CA ARG A 131 -20.13 16.31 -2.28
C ARG A 131 -19.40 15.15 -1.61
N PHE A 132 -18.45 15.43 -0.73
CA PHE A 132 -17.50 14.46 -0.17
C PHE A 132 -17.52 14.47 1.36
N ALA A 133 -18.72 14.31 1.96
CA ALA A 133 -18.89 14.39 3.40
C ALA A 133 -18.07 13.36 4.21
N HIS A 134 -17.71 12.23 3.59
CA HIS A 134 -16.92 11.16 4.21
C HIS A 134 -15.41 11.24 3.92
N ALA A 135 -14.95 12.21 3.12
CA ALA A 135 -13.52 12.35 2.84
C ALA A 135 -12.79 12.83 4.09
N ASP A 136 -11.64 12.23 4.40
CA ASP A 136 -10.77 12.72 5.47
C ASP A 136 -10.05 14.01 5.06
N GLU A 137 -9.73 14.14 3.78
CA GLU A 137 -9.03 15.29 3.24
C GLU A 137 -9.42 15.57 1.79
N LEU A 138 -9.68 16.85 1.48
CA LEU A 138 -9.92 17.37 0.14
C LEU A 138 -8.80 18.34 -0.21
N VAL A 139 -8.01 18.01 -1.24
CA VAL A 139 -6.83 18.78 -1.62
C VAL A 139 -7.04 19.40 -3.00
N ILE A 140 -7.04 20.73 -3.03
CA ILE A 140 -7.12 21.50 -4.28
C ILE A 140 -5.71 21.76 -4.81
N GLY A 141 -5.49 21.40 -6.07
CA GLY A 141 -4.24 21.63 -6.78
C GLY A 141 -3.93 20.54 -7.78
N TRP A 142 -2.79 20.69 -8.46
CA TRP A 142 -2.29 19.66 -9.37
C TRP A 142 -1.98 18.38 -8.57
N PRO A 143 -2.61 17.24 -8.90
CA PRO A 143 -2.49 16.02 -8.11
C PRO A 143 -1.03 15.55 -7.96
N ALA A 144 -0.23 15.60 -9.03
CA ALA A 144 1.17 15.18 -9.00
C ALA A 144 1.99 16.01 -8.00
N ASP A 145 1.91 17.35 -8.08
CA ASP A 145 2.64 18.26 -7.19
C ASP A 145 2.26 18.01 -5.73
N ARG A 146 0.96 17.90 -5.45
CA ARG A 146 0.44 17.69 -4.10
C ARG A 146 0.71 16.30 -3.56
N MET A 147 0.81 15.29 -4.41
CA MET A 147 1.22 13.93 -4.03
C MET A 147 2.71 13.86 -3.73
N ALA A 148 3.56 14.58 -4.46
CA ALA A 148 5.00 14.62 -4.23
C ALA A 148 5.37 15.22 -2.86
N GLU A 149 4.49 16.05 -2.28
CA GLU A 149 4.61 16.60 -0.92
C GLU A 149 4.27 15.56 0.18
N ARG A 150 3.79 14.36 -0.17
CA ARG A 150 3.28 13.35 0.77
C ARG A 150 4.19 12.13 0.83
N ARG A 151 4.20 11.46 1.98
CA ARG A 151 4.82 10.15 2.14
C ARG A 151 3.92 9.08 1.53
N LEU A 152 4.28 8.59 0.34
CA LEU A 152 3.64 7.45 -0.29
C LEU A 152 4.41 6.17 0.06
N ASN A 153 3.73 5.18 0.64
CA ASN A 153 4.35 3.98 1.22
C ASN A 153 3.57 2.69 0.91
N GLU A 154 3.99 1.57 1.49
CA GLU A 154 3.46 0.21 1.31
C GLU A 154 2.02 0.03 1.81
N THR A 155 1.44 1.04 2.45
CA THR A 155 0.03 1.07 2.89
C THR A 155 -0.81 2.08 2.11
N THR A 156 -0.21 2.71 1.09
CA THR A 156 -0.86 3.68 0.22
C THR A 156 -1.44 3.00 -1.02
N TYR A 157 -2.66 3.38 -1.40
CA TYR A 157 -3.38 2.93 -2.57
C TYR A 157 -3.72 4.17 -3.39
N VAL A 158 -3.46 4.14 -4.70
CA VAL A 158 -3.70 5.28 -5.58
C VAL A 158 -4.66 4.87 -6.69
N VAL A 159 -5.69 5.69 -6.91
CA VAL A 159 -6.61 5.54 -8.04
C VAL A 159 -6.71 6.84 -8.84
N THR A 160 -6.71 6.74 -10.17
CA THR A 160 -6.93 7.89 -11.06
C THR A 160 -8.25 7.75 -11.82
N LEU A 161 -9.13 8.73 -11.64
CA LEU A 161 -10.53 8.67 -12.07
C LEU A 161 -10.92 9.84 -13.00
N THR A 162 -9.99 10.73 -13.37
CA THR A 162 -10.36 12.00 -14.01
C THR A 162 -10.77 11.88 -15.48
N HIS A 163 -10.24 10.86 -16.19
CA HIS A 163 -10.22 10.79 -17.66
C HIS A 163 -9.44 11.92 -18.36
N ASP A 164 -8.74 12.77 -17.60
CA ASP A 164 -7.86 13.82 -18.10
C ASP A 164 -6.41 13.36 -17.95
N ASP A 165 -5.77 13.02 -19.07
CA ASP A 165 -4.38 12.53 -19.09
C ASP A 165 -3.40 13.55 -18.48
N LYS A 166 -3.72 14.85 -18.46
CA LYS A 166 -2.90 15.89 -17.83
C LYS A 166 -2.92 15.83 -16.30
N LEU A 167 -3.96 15.25 -15.71
CA LEU A 167 -4.07 15.03 -14.27
C LEU A 167 -3.64 13.62 -13.91
N ASP A 168 -4.12 12.62 -14.66
CA ASP A 168 -3.91 11.20 -14.37
C ASP A 168 -2.45 10.78 -14.59
N ASN A 169 -1.85 11.07 -15.75
CA ASN A 169 -0.52 10.53 -16.08
C ASN A 169 0.58 11.06 -15.14
N PRO A 170 0.68 12.37 -14.86
CA PRO A 170 1.68 12.87 -13.90
C PRO A 170 1.49 12.28 -12.50
N ALA A 171 0.24 12.08 -12.04
CA ALA A 171 -0.03 11.45 -10.75
C ALA A 171 0.37 9.97 -10.72
N LEU A 172 0.18 9.25 -11.84
CA LEU A 172 0.65 7.88 -12.00
C LEU A 172 2.17 7.79 -11.98
N VAL A 173 2.88 8.74 -12.61
CA VAL A 173 4.36 8.80 -12.55
C VAL A 173 4.84 8.93 -11.11
N VAL A 174 4.22 9.81 -10.31
CA VAL A 174 4.52 9.91 -8.88
C VAL A 174 4.26 8.56 -8.20
N ALA A 175 3.05 8.04 -8.28
CA ALA A 175 2.67 6.79 -7.59
C ALA A 175 3.58 5.60 -7.94
N LEU A 176 3.97 5.46 -9.21
CA LEU A 176 4.77 4.32 -9.70
C LEU A 176 6.26 4.42 -9.37
N ASN A 177 6.75 5.60 -8.98
CA ASN A 177 8.09 5.78 -8.42
C ASN A 177 8.13 5.55 -6.90
N HIS A 178 6.99 5.28 -6.27
CA HIS A 178 6.88 4.97 -4.84
C HIS A 178 6.44 3.52 -4.59
N PRO A 179 6.71 2.97 -3.37
CA PRO A 179 6.35 1.61 -3.01
C PRO A 179 4.86 1.45 -2.66
N VAL A 180 3.97 2.18 -3.33
CA VAL A 180 2.51 2.08 -3.12
C VAL A 180 1.99 0.68 -3.38
N ARG A 181 1.02 0.23 -2.57
CA ARG A 181 0.47 -1.13 -2.58
C ARG A 181 -0.41 -1.42 -3.79
N TYR A 182 -1.03 -0.38 -4.35
CA TYR A 182 -1.95 -0.49 -5.47
C TYR A 182 -1.95 0.78 -6.30
N VAL A 183 -1.97 0.62 -7.63
CA VAL A 183 -2.19 1.71 -8.58
C VAL A 183 -3.27 1.28 -9.55
N GLY A 184 -4.41 1.96 -9.51
CA GLY A 184 -5.53 1.71 -10.41
C GLY A 184 -5.80 2.92 -11.29
N ALA A 185 -6.16 2.69 -12.54
CA ALA A 185 -6.44 3.79 -13.47
C ALA A 185 -7.69 3.53 -14.31
N LEU A 186 -8.67 4.42 -14.19
CA LEU A 186 -9.92 4.36 -14.94
C LEU A 186 -9.67 4.50 -16.44
N GLY A 187 -10.46 3.79 -17.25
CA GLY A 187 -10.42 3.89 -18.71
C GLY A 187 -10.48 2.55 -19.42
N SER A 188 -10.89 2.59 -20.68
CA SER A 188 -10.96 1.41 -21.55
C SER A 188 -9.56 0.83 -21.81
N ARG A 189 -9.48 -0.43 -22.30
CA ARG A 189 -8.22 -1.03 -22.78
C ARG A 189 -7.51 -0.15 -23.82
N ARG A 190 -8.28 0.50 -24.70
CA ARG A 190 -7.75 1.44 -25.70
C ARG A 190 -7.14 2.69 -25.05
N THR A 191 -7.81 3.26 -24.05
CA THR A 191 -7.28 4.41 -23.28
C THR A 191 -6.02 4.01 -22.53
N HIS A 192 -6.02 2.83 -21.92
CA HIS A 192 -4.84 2.31 -21.23
C HIS A 192 -3.64 2.13 -22.16
N ALA A 193 -3.82 1.60 -23.37
CA ALA A 193 -2.73 1.47 -24.34
C ALA A 193 -2.06 2.83 -24.67
N LYS A 194 -2.85 3.91 -24.81
CA LYS A 194 -2.32 5.26 -25.00
C LYS A 194 -1.56 5.76 -23.77
N ARG A 195 -2.11 5.52 -22.58
CA ARG A 195 -1.46 5.82 -21.29
C ARG A 195 -0.11 5.12 -21.17
N VAL A 196 -0.03 3.84 -21.54
CA VAL A 196 1.24 3.09 -21.52
C VAL A 196 2.29 3.76 -22.41
N ALA A 197 1.92 4.20 -23.62
CA ALA A 197 2.85 4.91 -24.50
C ALA A 197 3.35 6.22 -23.86
N ALA A 198 2.44 7.05 -23.33
CA ALA A 198 2.80 8.30 -22.68
C ALA A 198 3.70 8.09 -21.44
N LEU A 199 3.37 7.12 -20.59
CA LEU A 199 4.17 6.82 -19.39
C LEU A 199 5.58 6.31 -19.71
N LYS A 200 5.77 5.64 -20.85
CA LYS A 200 7.11 5.26 -21.34
C LYS A 200 7.90 6.49 -21.80
N GLU A 201 7.25 7.43 -22.47
CA GLU A 201 7.87 8.71 -22.85
C GLU A 201 8.29 9.51 -21.60
N ASP A 202 7.53 9.41 -20.51
CA ASP A 202 7.86 9.98 -19.19
C ASP A 202 8.92 9.18 -18.42
N GLY A 203 9.52 8.14 -19.03
CA GLY A 203 10.67 7.41 -18.49
C GLY A 203 10.33 6.23 -17.56
N LEU A 204 9.06 5.83 -17.43
CA LEU A 204 8.71 4.65 -16.64
C LEU A 204 9.09 3.35 -17.35
N THR A 205 9.57 2.39 -16.56
CA THR A 205 9.89 1.04 -17.02
C THR A 205 8.63 0.19 -17.22
N ASP A 206 8.73 -0.85 -18.06
CA ASP A 206 7.65 -1.83 -18.23
C ASP A 206 7.24 -2.49 -16.91
N ALA A 207 8.20 -2.74 -16.01
CA ALA A 207 7.93 -3.31 -14.69
C ALA A 207 7.11 -2.36 -13.80
N GLN A 208 7.38 -1.05 -13.85
CA GLN A 208 6.57 -0.06 -13.15
C GLN A 208 5.17 0.02 -13.74
N ILE A 209 5.06 0.15 -15.06
CA ILE A 209 3.76 0.25 -15.75
C ILE A 209 2.89 -0.99 -15.53
N ALA A 210 3.50 -2.19 -15.45
CA ALA A 210 2.79 -3.44 -15.19
C ALA A 210 2.08 -3.48 -13.82
N ARG A 211 2.41 -2.57 -12.88
CA ARG A 211 1.71 -2.42 -11.60
C ARG A 211 0.34 -1.74 -11.74
N ILE A 212 0.02 -1.15 -12.89
CA ILE A 212 -1.24 -0.44 -13.10
C ILE A 212 -2.37 -1.43 -13.37
N HIS A 213 -3.40 -1.37 -12.53
CA HIS A 213 -4.68 -2.03 -12.76
C HIS A 213 -5.55 -1.17 -13.70
N ALA A 214 -5.61 -1.55 -14.98
CA ALA A 214 -6.39 -0.86 -16.00
C ALA A 214 -6.99 -1.83 -17.05
N PRO A 215 -8.32 -1.83 -17.30
CA PRO A 215 -9.34 -1.05 -16.60
C PRO A 215 -9.38 -1.38 -15.10
N ILE A 216 -9.53 -0.34 -14.28
CA ILE A 216 -9.56 -0.46 -12.83
C ILE A 216 -10.81 -1.22 -12.35
N GLY A 217 -10.67 -2.01 -11.29
CA GLY A 217 -11.77 -2.70 -10.64
C GLY A 217 -12.08 -4.08 -11.20
N LEU A 218 -12.84 -4.85 -10.41
CA LEU A 218 -13.34 -6.16 -10.85
C LEU A 218 -14.42 -6.00 -11.93
N ASP A 219 -14.51 -6.95 -12.86
CA ASP A 219 -15.59 -6.97 -13.84
C ASP A 219 -16.88 -7.49 -13.18
N LEU A 220 -17.65 -6.57 -12.61
CA LEU A 220 -18.95 -6.85 -11.99
C LEU A 220 -20.13 -6.58 -12.95
N GLY A 221 -19.86 -6.16 -14.19
CA GLY A 221 -20.89 -5.80 -15.18
C GLY A 221 -21.65 -4.49 -14.94
N GLY A 222 -21.43 -3.84 -13.79
CA GLY A 222 -22.09 -2.60 -13.40
C GLY A 222 -21.62 -1.37 -14.18
N ARG A 223 -22.46 -0.33 -14.23
CA ARG A 223 -22.23 0.91 -14.98
C ARG A 223 -22.51 2.17 -14.18
N SER A 224 -23.21 2.07 -13.05
CA SER A 224 -23.44 3.24 -12.20
C SER A 224 -22.14 3.65 -11.48
N PRO A 225 -22.00 4.91 -11.05
CA PRO A 225 -20.85 5.35 -10.25
C PRO A 225 -20.64 4.50 -8.99
N GLU A 226 -21.71 4.08 -8.32
CA GLU A 226 -21.69 3.24 -7.12
C GLU A 226 -21.19 1.84 -7.43
N GLU A 227 -21.68 1.23 -8.51
CA GLU A 227 -21.25 -0.11 -8.93
C GLU A 227 -19.77 -0.11 -9.36
N ILE A 228 -19.33 0.92 -10.08
CA ILE A 228 -17.92 1.09 -10.47
C ILE A 228 -17.05 1.30 -9.22
N ALA A 229 -17.49 2.14 -8.27
CA ALA A 229 -16.78 2.34 -7.02
C ALA A 229 -16.66 1.05 -6.19
N LEU A 230 -17.73 0.25 -6.14
CA LEU A 230 -17.72 -1.07 -5.50
C LEU A 230 -16.74 -2.02 -6.21
N ALA A 231 -16.72 -2.05 -7.54
CA ALA A 231 -15.79 -2.84 -8.32
C ALA A 231 -14.32 -2.47 -8.06
N ILE A 232 -14.02 -1.16 -7.98
CA ILE A 232 -12.69 -0.63 -7.65
C ILE A 232 -12.30 -1.08 -6.23
N LEU A 233 -13.17 -0.84 -5.25
CA LEU A 233 -12.84 -1.16 -3.87
C LEU A 233 -12.73 -2.66 -3.63
N ALA A 234 -13.52 -3.49 -4.31
CA ALA A 234 -13.39 -4.94 -4.26
C ALA A 234 -12.03 -5.42 -4.80
N GLU A 235 -11.51 -4.80 -5.88
CA GLU A 235 -10.17 -5.10 -6.38
C GLU A 235 -9.08 -4.65 -5.39
N ILE A 236 -9.22 -3.45 -4.81
CA ILE A 236 -8.33 -2.94 -3.76
C ILE A 236 -8.30 -3.89 -2.56
N VAL A 237 -9.45 -4.37 -2.09
CA VAL A 237 -9.55 -5.31 -0.95
C VAL A 237 -8.91 -6.65 -1.29
N THR A 238 -9.06 -7.11 -2.55
CA THR A 238 -8.38 -8.32 -3.03
C THR A 238 -6.87 -8.17 -2.90
N VAL A 239 -6.30 -7.07 -3.37
CA VAL A 239 -4.85 -6.78 -3.24
C VAL A 239 -4.44 -6.59 -1.78
N LYS A 240 -5.22 -5.85 -0.98
CA LYS A 240 -4.98 -5.62 0.45
C LYS A 240 -4.77 -6.94 1.19
N ASN A 241 -5.61 -7.94 0.91
CA ASN A 241 -5.61 -9.22 1.62
C ASN A 241 -4.77 -10.31 0.95
N GLY A 242 -4.04 -10.00 -0.13
CA GLY A 242 -3.32 -11.02 -0.91
C GLY A 242 -4.23 -12.05 -1.56
N GLY A 243 -5.49 -11.70 -1.80
CA GLY A 243 -6.46 -12.57 -2.46
C GLY A 243 -6.16 -12.72 -3.94
N ALA A 244 -6.60 -13.83 -4.51
CA ALA A 244 -6.63 -14.05 -5.95
C ALA A 244 -8.08 -13.98 -6.45
N LYS A 245 -8.28 -13.53 -7.71
CA LYS A 245 -9.57 -13.69 -8.39
C LYS A 245 -9.91 -15.18 -8.42
N ARG A 246 -10.90 -15.60 -7.63
CA ARG A 246 -11.43 -16.97 -7.68
C ARG A 246 -12.17 -17.12 -9.01
N ARG A 247 -11.79 -18.13 -9.79
CA ARG A 247 -12.46 -18.49 -11.05
C ARG A 247 -13.77 -19.20 -10.77
#